data_AF-A0AAU9F5R5-F1
#
_entry.id   AF-A0AAU9F5R5-F1
#
_cell.length_a   1.000
_cell.length_b   1.000
_cell.length_c   1.000
_cell.angle_alpha   90.00
_cell.angle_beta   90.00
_cell.angle_gamma   90.00
#
_symmetry.space_group_name_H-M   'P 1'
#
loop_
_entity.id
_entity.type
_entity.pdbx_description
1 polymer ?
#
loop_
_entity_poly.entity_id
_entity_poly.type
_entity_poly.pdbx_seq_one_letter_code
_entity_poly.pdbx_strand_id
1 'polypeptide(L)'
;MNGIQFLCLLDLMIVSSAVFPTDADDNRNYSGVPETAIEVLHAGLDHLANRGSPRFKVVNVSHVQKEIVLLTRYTYKTELESESEKKECTVQIETTPWIILNIDRRCNNDNGDIR
;
A
#
# COMPACT_ATOMS: atom_id res chain seq x y z
N MET A 1 40.68 -20.20 46.95
CA MET A 1 40.36 -19.11 46.01
C MET A 1 39.09 -19.49 45.30
N ASN A 2 37.95 -18.90 45.67
CA ASN A 2 36.65 -19.16 45.07
C ASN A 2 36.43 -18.17 43.92
N GLY A 3 36.46 -18.66 42.68
CA GLY A 3 36.13 -17.89 41.50
C GLY A 3 34.69 -18.18 41.07
N ILE A 4 33.80 -17.23 41.31
CA ILE A 4 32.41 -17.27 40.87
C ILE A 4 32.41 -16.83 39.41
N GLN A 5 32.14 -17.74 38.47
CA GLN A 5 32.09 -17.40 37.06
C GLN A 5 30.70 -16.84 36.73
N PHE A 6 30.72 -15.57 36.35
CA PHE A 6 29.58 -14.71 36.10
C PHE A 6 29.20 -14.77 34.60
N LEU A 7 27.90 -14.87 34.34
CA LEU A 7 27.15 -14.48 33.12
C LEU A 7 27.59 -15.01 31.74
N CYS A 8 26.64 -15.69 31.08
CA CYS A 8 26.11 -15.25 29.77
C CYS A 8 24.82 -16.05 29.47
N LEU A 9 23.73 -15.72 30.17
CA LEU A 9 22.39 -15.94 29.64
C LEU A 9 22.08 -14.72 28.78
N LEU A 10 22.43 -14.80 27.49
CA LEU A 10 21.91 -13.87 26.50
C LEU A 10 20.84 -14.58 25.71
N ASP A 11 19.63 -14.23 26.10
CA ASP A 11 18.36 -14.25 25.38
C ASP A 11 18.36 -14.87 23.99
N LEU A 12 17.69 -16.02 23.93
CA LEU A 12 17.09 -16.58 22.74
C LEU A 12 16.04 -15.57 22.21
N MET A 13 16.48 -14.65 21.36
CA MET A 13 15.58 -13.84 20.54
C MET A 13 14.92 -14.78 19.54
N ILE A 14 13.75 -15.31 19.90
CA ILE A 14 12.83 -15.93 18.95
C ILE A 14 12.43 -14.82 17.98
N VAL A 15 13.10 -14.77 16.81
CA VAL A 15 12.58 -14.03 15.68
C VAL A 15 11.34 -14.78 15.23
N SER A 16 10.19 -14.40 15.78
CA SER A 16 8.91 -14.80 15.25
C SER A 16 8.80 -14.15 13.88
N SER A 17 9.17 -14.89 12.84
CA SER A 17 8.81 -14.56 11.47
C SER A 17 7.29 -14.58 11.42
N ALA A 18 6.67 -13.40 11.53
CA ALA A 18 5.30 -13.23 11.13
C ALA A 18 5.25 -13.61 9.64
N VAL A 19 4.78 -14.81 9.35
CA VAL A 19 4.31 -15.18 8.02
C VAL A 19 3.14 -14.24 7.76
N PHE A 20 3.40 -13.20 6.95
CA PHE A 20 2.31 -12.47 6.35
C PHE A 20 1.50 -13.50 5.57
N PRO A 21 0.19 -13.65 5.84
CA PRO A 21 -0.63 -14.55 5.03
C PRO A 21 -0.47 -14.10 3.58
N THR A 22 0.14 -14.94 2.76
CA THR A 22 0.01 -14.84 1.32
C THR A 22 -1.43 -15.25 1.06
N ASP A 23 -2.33 -14.27 0.93
CA ASP A 23 -3.69 -14.49 0.47
C ASP A 23 -3.61 -15.26 -0.86
N ALA A 24 -3.82 -16.57 -0.79
CA ALA A 24 -3.94 -17.48 -1.91
C ALA A 24 -5.33 -17.30 -2.54
N ASP A 25 -5.57 -16.12 -3.09
CA ASP A 25 -6.56 -15.84 -4.13
C ASP A 25 -6.14 -14.53 -4.80
N ASP A 26 -4.98 -14.59 -5.47
CA ASP A 26 -4.44 -13.42 -6.16
C ASP A 26 -5.09 -13.28 -7.55
N ASN A 27 -6.39 -12.98 -7.56
CA ASN A 27 -7.11 -12.55 -8.76
C ASN A 27 -6.74 -11.11 -9.17
N ARG A 28 -5.51 -10.66 -8.88
CA ARG A 28 -5.00 -9.33 -9.21
C ARG A 28 -4.62 -9.30 -10.67
N ASN A 29 -5.29 -8.47 -11.45
CA ASN A 29 -4.91 -8.22 -12.84
C ASN A 29 -4.18 -6.88 -12.94
N TYR A 30 -2.85 -6.92 -13.04
CA TYR A 30 -1.99 -5.73 -13.24
C TYR A 30 -1.28 -5.76 -14.59
N SER A 31 -1.81 -6.50 -15.56
CA SER A 31 -1.14 -6.75 -16.83
C SER A 31 -0.76 -5.45 -17.54
N GLY A 32 0.54 -5.26 -17.80
CA GLY A 32 1.08 -4.08 -18.49
C GLY A 32 1.38 -2.88 -17.59
N VAL A 33 1.18 -2.98 -16.27
CA VAL A 33 1.52 -1.95 -15.30
C VAL A 33 2.92 -2.23 -14.71
N PRO A 34 3.84 -1.24 -14.67
CA PRO A 34 5.15 -1.44 -14.03
C PRO A 34 4.99 -1.79 -12.55
N GLU A 35 5.76 -2.77 -12.07
CA GLU A 35 5.74 -3.21 -10.66
C GLU A 35 5.97 -2.04 -9.69
N THR A 36 6.93 -1.17 -10.00
CA THR A 36 7.19 0.05 -9.21
C THR A 36 5.99 0.99 -9.11
N ALA A 37 5.11 1.02 -10.11
CA ALA A 37 3.88 1.80 -10.05
C ALA A 37 2.83 1.12 -9.15
N ILE A 38 2.78 -0.21 -9.13
CA ILE A 38 1.91 -0.98 -8.22
C ILE A 38 2.36 -0.81 -6.76
N GLU A 39 3.66 -0.81 -6.50
CA GLU A 39 4.21 -0.53 -5.16
C GLU A 39 3.81 0.86 -4.65
N VAL A 40 3.92 1.89 -5.51
CA VAL A 40 3.49 3.25 -5.16
C VAL A 40 1.99 3.30 -4.86
N LEU A 41 1.17 2.58 -5.62
CA LEU A 41 -0.28 2.49 -5.38
C LEU A 41 -0.58 1.87 -4.02
N HIS A 42 0.02 0.73 -3.70
CA HIS A 42 -0.18 0.06 -2.41
C HIS A 42 0.30 0.92 -1.24
N ALA A 43 1.50 1.50 -1.34
CA ALA A 43 2.02 2.39 -0.31
C ALA A 43 1.11 3.62 -0.09
N GLY A 44 0.51 4.15 -1.15
CA GLY A 44 -0.48 5.22 -1.05
C GLY A 44 -1.75 4.78 -0.31
N LEU A 45 -2.33 3.63 -0.67
CA LEU A 45 -3.54 3.14 -0.02
C LEU A 45 -3.30 2.79 1.46
N ASP A 46 -2.13 2.23 1.79
CA ASP A 46 -1.72 2.00 3.18
C ASP A 46 -1.58 3.31 3.96
N HIS A 47 -1.02 4.35 3.33
CA HIS A 47 -0.93 5.67 3.93
C HIS A 47 -2.30 6.29 4.21
N LEU A 48 -3.28 6.11 3.32
CA LEU A 48 -4.67 6.50 3.57
C LEU A 48 -5.28 5.72 4.74
N ALA A 49 -5.06 4.41 4.81
CA ALA A 49 -5.55 3.58 5.91
C ALA A 49 -4.96 4.02 7.26
N ASN A 50 -3.67 4.35 7.29
CA ASN A 50 -3.00 4.89 8.47
C ASN A 50 -3.53 6.27 8.91
N ARG A 51 -4.19 7.00 8.00
CA ARG A 51 -4.88 8.26 8.26
C ARG A 51 -6.38 8.10 8.56
N GLY A 52 -6.86 6.86 8.74
CA GLY A 52 -8.24 6.58 9.13
C GLY A 52 -9.20 6.33 7.97
N SER A 53 -8.73 6.25 6.72
CA SER A 53 -9.57 5.72 5.63
C SER A 53 -9.78 4.21 5.79
N PRO A 54 -10.82 3.64 5.15
CA PRO A 54 -10.95 2.19 5.02
C PRO A 54 -9.71 1.57 4.36
N ARG A 55 -9.47 0.29 4.61
CA ARG A 55 -8.45 -0.48 3.88
C ARG A 55 -9.05 -0.90 2.54
N PHE A 56 -8.35 -0.60 1.45
CA PHE A 56 -8.76 -0.98 0.10
C PHE A 56 -7.89 -2.12 -0.41
N LYS A 57 -8.53 -3.18 -0.90
CA LYS A 57 -7.86 -4.21 -1.70
C LYS A 57 -7.87 -3.79 -3.16
N VAL A 58 -6.70 -3.77 -3.80
CA VAL A 58 -6.60 -3.46 -5.23
C VAL A 58 -6.92 -4.73 -6.03
N VAL A 59 -8.05 -4.75 -6.73
CA VAL A 59 -8.52 -5.89 -7.52
C VAL A 59 -7.90 -5.88 -8.92
N ASN A 60 -7.89 -4.71 -9.57
CA ASN A 60 -7.43 -4.56 -10.94
C ASN A 60 -6.80 -3.18 -11.14
N VAL A 61 -5.78 -3.07 -11.99
CA VAL A 61 -5.25 -1.78 -12.45
C VAL A 61 -5.29 -1.77 -13.96
N SER A 62 -6.26 -1.06 -14.53
CA SER A 62 -6.49 -1.02 -15.97
C SER A 62 -5.56 -0.04 -16.68
N HIS A 63 -5.10 0.99 -15.98
CA HIS A 63 -4.21 2.00 -16.54
C HIS A 63 -3.40 2.71 -15.46
N VAL A 64 -2.16 3.05 -15.79
CA VAL A 64 -1.37 4.02 -15.05
C VAL A 64 -0.77 5.06 -15.99
N GLN A 65 -0.82 6.32 -15.58
CA GLN A 65 -0.08 7.41 -16.19
C GLN A 65 0.92 7.96 -15.17
N LYS A 66 2.16 8.19 -15.61
CA LYS A 66 3.22 8.81 -14.81
C LYS A 66 3.60 10.14 -15.42
N GLU A 67 3.53 11.21 -14.64
CA GLU A 67 3.95 12.55 -15.02
C GLU A 67 5.10 12.99 -14.11
N ILE A 68 6.20 13.48 -14.70
CA ILE A 68 7.37 13.96 -13.96
C ILE A 68 7.52 15.45 -14.25
N VAL A 69 7.35 16.28 -13.21
CA VAL A 69 7.56 17.73 -13.31
C VAL A 69 8.52 18.14 -12.18
N LEU A 70 8.01 18.78 -11.12
CA LEU A 70 8.75 19.06 -9.87
C LEU A 70 8.60 17.92 -8.85
N LEU A 71 7.54 17.14 -8.98
CA LEU A 71 7.24 15.92 -8.27
C LEU A 71 6.82 14.85 -9.29
N THR A 72 6.72 13.61 -8.85
CA THR A 72 6.15 12.54 -9.68
C THR A 72 4.68 12.38 -9.34
N ARG A 73 3.81 12.49 -10.33
CA ARG A 73 2.38 12.18 -10.20
C ARG A 73 2.09 10.85 -10.89
N TYR A 74 1.45 9.95 -10.17
CA TYR A 74 0.87 8.73 -10.72
C TYR A 74 -0.64 8.86 -10.72
N THR A 75 -1.27 8.57 -11.86
CA THR A 75 -2.73 8.53 -12.01
C THR A 75 -3.13 7.13 -12.42
N TYR A 76 -3.87 6.44 -11.55
CA TYR A 76 -4.32 5.07 -11.74
C TYR A 76 -5.81 5.05 -12.06
N LYS A 77 -6.19 4.20 -13.00
CA LYS A 77 -7.56 3.69 -13.12
C LYS A 77 -7.56 2.28 -12.56
N THR A 78 -8.27 2.07 -11.47
CA THR A 78 -8.17 0.83 -10.68
C THR A 78 -9.53 0.45 -10.13
N GLU A 79 -9.75 -0.84 -9.96
CA GLU A 79 -10.88 -1.37 -9.20
C GLU A 79 -10.42 -1.64 -7.77
N LEU A 80 -11.08 -1.00 -6.81
CA LEU A 80 -10.81 -1.15 -5.39
C LEU A 80 -11.98 -1.88 -4.71
N GLU A 81 -11.66 -2.81 -3.82
CA GLU A 81 -12.60 -3.51 -2.98
C GLU A 81 -12.49 -3.03 -1.54
N SER A 82 -13.62 -2.65 -0.95
CA SER A 82 -13.77 -2.29 0.46
C SER A 82 -15.10 -2.82 0.97
N GLU A 83 -15.12 -3.45 2.14
CA GLU A 83 -16.34 -3.95 2.79
C GLU A 83 -17.23 -4.83 1.89
N SER A 84 -16.61 -5.61 0.98
CA SER A 84 -17.26 -6.49 -0.01
C SER A 84 -17.92 -5.78 -1.20
N GLU A 85 -17.69 -4.47 -1.35
CA GLU A 85 -18.09 -3.71 -2.54
C GLU A 85 -16.87 -3.40 -3.40
N LYS A 86 -16.98 -3.64 -4.72
CA LYS A 86 -15.96 -3.29 -5.70
C LYS A 86 -16.37 -2.04 -6.45
N LYS A 87 -15.46 -1.07 -6.55
CA LYS A 87 -15.68 0.21 -7.25
C LYS A 87 -14.52 0.54 -8.16
N GLU A 88 -14.84 1.04 -9.34
CA GLU A 88 -13.86 1.69 -10.19
C GLU A 88 -13.50 3.05 -9.60
N CYS A 89 -12.22 3.28 -9.38
CA CYS A 89 -11.68 4.49 -8.81
C CYS A 89 -10.54 5.05 -9.64
N THR A 90 -10.44 6.38 -9.66
CA THR A 90 -9.25 7.10 -10.04
C THR A 90 -8.45 7.42 -8.79
N VAL A 91 -7.23 6.91 -8.70
CA VAL A 91 -6.30 7.22 -7.61
C VAL A 91 -5.19 8.07 -8.16
N GLN A 92 -4.92 9.21 -7.55
CA GLN A 92 -3.81 10.10 -7.87
C GLN A 92 -2.86 10.15 -6.70
N ILE A 93 -1.58 9.86 -6.93
CA ILE A 93 -0.53 9.91 -5.91
C ILE A 93 0.55 10.87 -6.37
N GLU A 94 0.82 11.87 -5.55
CA GLU A 94 1.94 12.79 -5.72
C GLU A 94 3.07 12.39 -4.77
N THR A 95 4.24 12.14 -5.33
CA THR A 95 5.39 11.63 -4.59
C THR A 95 6.68 12.28 -5.04
N THR A 96 7.64 12.34 -4.12
CA THR A 96 9.07 12.48 -4.45
C THR A 96 9.74 11.11 -4.27
N PRO A 97 11.05 10.95 -4.55
CA PRO A 97 11.72 9.67 -4.36
C PRO A 97 11.68 9.10 -2.93
N TRP A 98 11.40 9.94 -1.92
CA TRP A 98 11.49 9.57 -0.50
C TRP A 98 10.20 9.78 0.31
N ILE A 99 9.16 10.42 -0.27
CA ILE A 99 7.92 10.70 0.48
C ILE A 99 6.69 10.78 -0.43
N ILE A 100 5.59 10.19 0.04
CA ILE A 100 4.25 10.40 -0.50
C ILE A 100 3.71 11.73 0.06
N LEU A 101 3.47 12.68 -0.83
CA LEU A 101 3.04 14.03 -0.47
C LEU A 101 1.52 14.14 -0.37
N ASN A 102 0.82 13.62 -1.37
CA ASN A 102 -0.63 13.75 -1.47
C ASN A 102 -1.25 12.53 -2.15
N ILE A 103 -2.49 12.22 -1.76
CA ILE A 103 -3.26 11.12 -2.33
C ILE A 103 -4.70 11.58 -2.49
N ASP A 104 -5.20 11.59 -3.73
CA ASP A 104 -6.59 11.86 -4.07
C ASP A 104 -7.22 10.57 -4.62
N ARG A 105 -8.31 10.10 -4.02
CA ARG A 105 -9.06 8.92 -4.48
C ARG A 105 -10.48 9.34 -4.78
N ARG A 106 -10.92 9.07 -6.02
CA ARG A 106 -12.29 9.34 -6.49
C ARG A 106 -12.89 8.08 -7.08
N CYS A 107 -13.95 7.55 -6.48
CA CYS A 107 -14.63 6.35 -6.97
C CYS A 107 -15.91 6.71 -7.72
N ASN A 108 -16.23 5.96 -8.78
CA ASN A 108 -17.50 6.13 -9.49
C ASN A 108 -18.66 5.91 -8.49
N ASN A 109 -19.65 6.80 -8.53
CA ASN A 109 -20.79 6.90 -7.60
C ASN A 109 -20.53 7.53 -6.22
N ASP A 110 -19.32 8.03 -5.91
CA ASP A 110 -19.12 8.94 -4.76
C ASP A 110 -19.65 10.34 -5.12
N ASN A 111 -20.96 10.51 -5.07
CA ASN A 111 -21.60 11.83 -5.16
C ASN A 111 -21.71 12.47 -3.76
N GLY A 112 -20.61 12.47 -2.99
CA GLY A 112 -20.65 12.88 -1.58
C GLY A 112 -19.28 13.10 -0.94
N ASP A 113 -18.97 14.39 -0.75
CA ASP A 113 -18.07 14.99 0.24
C ASP A 113 -16.59 14.55 0.26
N ILE A 114 -15.78 15.37 -0.39
CA ILE A 114 -14.32 15.37 -0.27
C ILE A 114 -14.01 16.21 0.99
N ARG A 115 -13.54 15.58 2.08
CA ARG A 115 -12.89 16.28 3.21
C ARG A 115 -11.55 15.64 3.53
#